data_AF-A0A376REA9-F1
#
_entry.id   AF-A0A376REA9-F1
#
_cell.length_a   1.000
_cell.length_b   1.000
_cell.length_c   1.000
_cell.angle_alpha   90.00
_cell.angle_beta   90.00
_cell.angle_gamma   90.00
#
_symmetry.space_group_name_H-M   'P 1'
#
loop_
_entity.id
_entity.type
_entity.pdbx_description
1 polymer ?
#
loop_
_entity_poly.entity_id
_entity_poly.type
_entity_poly.pdbx_seq_one_letter_code
_entity_poly.pdbx_strand_id
1 'polypeptide(L)'
;MMKAFLIATLRDFVITLFAHAHTSGFRFQTFLGAWKFYTSYTLKTFDGKRYLEDFADRVTMVALTLAQGDETLATQLTDEMLSGRFQPATPTFLNCGKQQRGELVSCFLLRIEDNMESIGRAVNSALQLSKRGGGVAFLLSNLREAGAPN
;
A
#
# COMPACT_ATOMS: atom_id res chain seq x y z
N MET A 1 -14.16 8.91 0.54
CA MET A 1 -13.77 7.49 0.51
C MET A 1 -13.46 6.93 1.90
N MET A 2 -12.59 7.54 2.71
CA MET A 2 -12.28 7.08 4.08
C MET A 2 -13.51 7.03 5.02
N LYS A 3 -14.37 8.08 4.98
CA LYS A 3 -15.69 8.05 5.61
C LYS A 3 -16.56 6.90 5.08
N ALA A 4 -16.55 6.63 3.77
CA ALA A 4 -17.40 5.59 3.17
C ALA A 4 -17.01 4.16 3.62
N PHE A 5 -15.73 3.92 3.89
CA PHE A 5 -15.27 2.61 4.35
C PHE A 5 -15.52 2.38 5.84
N LEU A 6 -15.25 3.40 6.67
CA LEU A 6 -15.61 3.38 8.11
C LEU A 6 -17.12 3.38 8.34
N ILE A 7 -17.93 3.73 7.33
CA ILE A 7 -19.40 3.63 7.36
C ILE A 7 -19.86 2.19 7.06
N ALA A 8 -19.07 1.38 6.33
CA ALA A 8 -19.43 0.01 6.02
C ALA A 8 -19.25 -0.95 7.22
N THR A 9 -18.35 -0.61 8.15
CA THR A 9 -18.13 -1.36 9.40
C THR A 9 -18.81 -0.66 10.56
N LEU A 10 -19.32 -1.42 11.54
CA LEU A 10 -19.91 -0.84 12.74
C LEU A 10 -18.86 -0.01 13.49
N ARG A 11 -19.20 1.24 13.83
CA ARG A 11 -18.29 2.16 14.54
C ARG A 11 -17.74 1.55 15.84
N ASP A 12 -18.55 0.74 16.51
CA ASP A 12 -18.18 0.06 17.75
C ASP A 12 -17.13 -1.03 17.53
N PHE A 13 -17.21 -1.76 16.40
CA PHE A 13 -16.18 -2.73 16.03
C PHE A 13 -14.85 -2.03 15.78
N VAL A 14 -14.86 -0.91 15.06
CA VAL A 14 -13.63 -0.15 14.79
C VAL A 14 -12.95 0.26 16.10
N ILE A 15 -13.70 0.83 17.05
CA ILE A 15 -13.15 1.23 18.35
C ILE A 15 -12.57 0.01 19.09
N THR A 16 -13.30 -1.11 19.09
CA THR A 16 -12.86 -2.37 19.71
C THR A 16 -11.56 -2.89 19.10
N LEU A 17 -11.44 -2.86 17.76
CA LEU A 17 -10.25 -3.35 17.07
C LEU A 17 -9.01 -2.48 17.34
N PHE A 18 -9.18 -1.15 17.40
CA PHE A 18 -8.10 -0.25 17.82
C PHE A 18 -7.67 -0.55 19.27
N ALA A 19 -8.60 -0.73 20.19
CA ALA A 19 -8.28 -1.09 21.57
C ALA A 19 -7.52 -2.42 21.65
N HIS A 20 -7.99 -3.44 20.93
CA HIS A 20 -7.33 -4.74 20.80
C HIS A 20 -5.89 -4.60 20.30
N ALA A 21 -5.67 -3.86 19.21
CA ALA A 21 -4.35 -3.64 18.62
C ALA A 21 -3.37 -2.97 19.60
N HIS A 22 -3.82 -1.97 20.36
CA HIS A 22 -3.00 -1.29 21.37
C HIS A 22 -2.70 -2.17 22.59
N THR A 23 -3.55 -3.15 22.91
CA THR A 23 -3.31 -4.13 23.98
C THR A 23 -2.42 -5.30 23.60
N SER A 24 -2.03 -5.43 22.32
CA SER A 24 -1.19 -6.52 21.81
C SER A 24 0.21 -6.61 22.43
N GLY A 25 0.68 -5.53 23.06
CA GLY A 25 2.03 -5.47 23.65
C GLY A 25 3.15 -5.34 22.61
N PHE A 26 2.84 -4.94 21.37
CA PHE A 26 3.84 -4.77 20.32
C PHE A 26 5.00 -3.86 20.74
N ARG A 27 6.23 -4.30 20.44
CA ARG A 27 7.45 -3.53 20.63
C ARG A 27 8.36 -3.69 19.42
N PHE A 28 8.93 -2.57 18.96
CA PHE A 28 10.00 -2.62 17.98
C PHE A 28 11.23 -3.32 18.57
N GLN A 29 11.74 -4.33 17.88
CA GLN A 29 12.91 -5.09 18.30
C GLN A 29 14.23 -4.34 18.05
N THR A 30 14.21 -3.32 17.19
CA THR A 30 15.41 -2.56 16.82
C THR A 30 15.11 -1.07 16.74
N PHE A 31 16.11 -0.25 17.09
CA PHE A 31 16.07 1.20 16.89
C PHE A 31 15.79 1.56 15.43
N LEU A 32 16.46 0.89 14.49
CA LEU A 32 16.30 1.15 13.06
C LEU A 32 14.86 0.88 12.60
N GLY A 33 14.22 -0.18 13.09
CA GLY A 33 12.82 -0.47 12.78
C GLY A 33 11.88 0.65 13.24
N ALA A 34 12.03 1.08 14.50
CA ALA A 34 11.25 2.19 15.04
C ALA A 34 11.52 3.49 14.25
N TRP A 35 12.79 3.85 14.08
CA TRP A 35 13.19 5.06 13.36
C TRP A 35 12.67 5.06 11.92
N LYS A 36 12.79 3.94 11.19
CA LYS A 36 12.32 3.83 9.81
C LYS A 36 10.80 3.97 9.74
N PHE A 37 10.06 3.34 10.66
CA PHE A 37 8.61 3.44 10.73
C PHE A 37 8.16 4.90 10.95
N TYR A 38 8.68 5.57 11.99
CA TYR A 38 8.27 6.94 12.30
C TYR A 38 8.74 7.96 11.26
N THR A 39 9.91 7.76 10.65
CA THR A 39 10.39 8.71 9.64
C THR A 39 9.67 8.57 8.30
N SER A 40 9.33 7.35 7.87
CA SER A 40 8.91 7.05 6.50
C SER A 40 7.49 6.47 6.32
N TYR A 41 6.86 5.92 7.37
CA TYR A 41 5.61 5.14 7.23
C TYR A 41 4.40 5.75 7.93
N THR A 42 4.57 6.12 9.20
CA THR A 42 3.49 6.66 10.02
C THR A 42 2.87 7.93 9.41
N LEU A 43 1.60 8.17 9.70
CA LEU A 43 0.95 9.43 9.36
C LEU A 43 1.54 10.59 10.17
N LYS A 44 1.83 11.69 9.49
CA LYS A 44 2.24 12.95 10.11
C LYS A 44 1.21 14.02 9.82
N THR A 45 1.21 15.07 10.62
CA THR A 45 0.55 16.32 10.28
C THR A 45 1.11 16.87 8.96
N PHE A 46 0.30 17.64 8.21
CA PHE A 46 0.74 18.19 6.92
C PHE A 46 1.95 19.13 7.02
N ASP A 47 2.16 19.76 8.18
CA ASP A 47 3.35 20.56 8.48
C ASP A 47 4.58 19.70 8.87
N GLY A 48 4.42 18.37 8.95
CA GLY A 48 5.46 17.41 9.28
C GLY A 48 5.93 17.41 10.74
N LYS A 49 5.30 18.20 11.63
CA LYS A 49 5.81 18.44 12.99
C LYS A 49 5.38 17.41 14.02
N ARG A 50 4.30 16.66 13.78
CA ARG A 50 3.74 15.70 14.74
C ARG A 50 3.35 14.40 14.06
N TYR A 51 3.48 13.31 14.81
CA TYR A 51 2.96 11.99 14.43
C TYR A 51 1.50 11.88 14.83
N LEU A 52 0.69 11.27 13.97
CA LEU A 52 -0.74 11.05 14.19
C LEU A 52 -1.10 9.59 14.44
N GLU A 53 -0.11 8.69 14.36
CA GLU A 53 -0.30 7.26 14.48
C GLU A 53 0.93 6.56 15.06
N ASP A 54 0.67 5.48 15.78
CA ASP A 54 1.63 4.45 16.14
C ASP A 54 1.53 3.22 15.22
N PHE A 55 2.39 2.22 15.47
CA PHE A 55 2.42 0.99 14.68
C PHE A 55 1.07 0.26 14.70
N ALA A 56 0.44 0.16 15.88
CA ALA A 56 -0.85 -0.48 16.05
C ALA A 56 -1.97 0.21 15.25
N ASP A 57 -2.00 1.55 15.23
CA ASP A 57 -2.98 2.31 14.45
C ASP A 57 -2.83 2.03 12.96
N ARG A 58 -1.58 2.06 12.47
CA ARG A 58 -1.26 1.81 11.07
C ARG A 58 -1.66 0.40 10.65
N VAL A 59 -1.36 -0.60 11.48
CA VAL A 59 -1.79 -1.99 11.27
C VAL A 59 -3.31 -2.10 11.22
N THR A 60 -4.00 -1.47 12.17
CA THR A 60 -5.48 -1.50 12.24
C THR A 60 -6.11 -0.91 10.98
N MET A 61 -5.61 0.24 10.51
CA MET A 61 -6.11 0.85 9.28
C MET A 61 -5.84 0.00 8.03
N VAL A 62 -4.71 -0.71 7.98
CA VAL A 62 -4.41 -1.66 6.90
C VAL A 62 -5.36 -2.84 6.94
N ALA A 63 -5.54 -3.45 8.11
CA ALA A 63 -6.43 -4.60 8.31
C ALA A 63 -7.87 -4.26 7.92
N LEU A 64 -8.39 -3.14 8.43
CA LEU A 64 -9.72 -2.64 8.06
C LEU A 64 -9.82 -2.49 6.54
N THR A 65 -8.89 -1.77 5.90
CA THR A 65 -8.93 -1.51 4.46
C THR A 65 -8.96 -2.80 3.62
N LEU A 66 -8.15 -3.79 4.00
CA LEU A 66 -8.06 -5.06 3.27
C LEU A 66 -9.26 -5.98 3.53
N ALA A 67 -9.84 -5.93 4.72
CA ALA A 67 -10.95 -6.78 5.11
C ALA A 67 -12.31 -6.38 4.51
N GLN A 68 -12.43 -5.17 3.96
CA GLN A 68 -13.63 -4.71 3.22
C GLN A 68 -14.97 -4.87 3.96
N GLY A 69 -14.96 -4.77 5.29
CA GLY A 69 -16.15 -4.91 6.14
C GLY A 69 -16.30 -6.26 6.83
N ASP A 70 -15.45 -7.25 6.53
CA ASP A 70 -15.38 -8.50 7.27
C ASP A 70 -14.61 -8.32 8.59
N GLU A 71 -15.35 -8.31 9.70
CA GLU A 71 -14.80 -8.10 11.04
C GLU A 71 -13.85 -9.23 11.49
N THR A 72 -14.13 -10.47 11.07
CA THR A 72 -13.30 -11.63 11.43
C THR A 72 -11.96 -11.54 10.72
N LEU A 73 -11.99 -11.26 9.42
CA LEU A 73 -10.79 -11.07 8.62
C LEU A 73 -9.97 -9.86 9.10
N ALA A 74 -10.63 -8.74 9.47
CA ALA A 74 -9.94 -7.57 10.01
C ALA A 74 -9.19 -7.90 11.31
N THR A 75 -9.80 -8.69 12.19
CA THR A 75 -9.18 -9.12 13.45
C THR A 75 -7.97 -10.02 13.16
N GLN A 76 -8.15 -11.03 12.31
CA GLN A 76 -7.06 -11.95 11.93
C GLN A 76 -5.88 -11.22 11.29
N LEU A 77 -6.13 -10.31 10.34
CA LEU A 77 -5.09 -9.51 9.71
C LEU A 77 -4.33 -8.65 10.73
N THR A 78 -5.04 -8.09 11.71
CA THR A 78 -4.43 -7.31 12.81
C THR A 78 -3.49 -8.17 13.64
N ASP A 79 -3.92 -9.37 14.04
CA ASP A 79 -3.10 -10.30 14.84
C ASP A 79 -1.88 -10.81 14.07
N GLU A 80 -2.05 -11.18 12.80
CA GLU A 80 -0.96 -11.63 11.93
C GLU A 80 0.11 -10.54 11.74
N MET A 81 -0.29 -9.27 11.59
CA MET A 81 0.63 -8.15 11.46
C MET A 81 1.31 -7.77 12.77
N LEU A 82 0.57 -7.70 13.89
CA LEU A 82 1.13 -7.33 15.20
C LEU A 82 2.06 -8.41 15.77
N SER A 83 1.79 -9.68 15.47
CA SER A 83 2.70 -10.77 15.81
C SER A 83 3.96 -10.83 14.93
N GLY A 84 3.99 -10.07 13.84
CA GLY A 84 5.09 -10.07 12.87
C GLY A 84 5.09 -11.26 11.91
N ARG A 85 4.03 -12.07 11.89
CA ARG A 85 3.90 -13.21 10.95
C ARG A 85 3.60 -12.76 9.53
N PHE A 86 2.91 -11.64 9.38
CA PHE A 86 2.54 -11.07 8.10
C PHE A 86 3.00 -9.63 7.96
N GLN A 87 3.65 -9.29 6.85
CA GLN A 87 4.02 -7.93 6.51
C GLN A 87 3.55 -7.61 5.07
N PRO A 88 2.53 -6.75 4.91
CA PRO A 88 2.13 -6.27 3.59
C PRO A 88 3.26 -5.51 2.90
N ALA A 89 3.22 -5.48 1.57
CA ALA A 89 4.14 -4.68 0.77
C ALA A 89 4.07 -3.20 1.16
N THR A 90 5.21 -2.49 1.07
CA THR A 90 5.33 -1.07 1.38
C THR A 90 4.23 -0.19 0.77
N PRO A 91 3.87 -0.26 -0.54
CA PRO A 91 2.82 0.58 -1.09
C PRO A 91 1.45 0.31 -0.44
N THR A 92 1.17 -0.92 -0.03
CA THR A 92 -0.06 -1.28 0.67
C THR A 92 -0.03 -0.75 2.11
N PHE A 93 1.01 -1.10 2.86
CA PHE A 93 1.13 -0.73 4.28
C PHE A 93 1.17 0.80 4.48
N LEU A 94 1.82 1.53 3.57
CA LEU A 94 1.94 2.98 3.64
C LEU A 94 0.64 3.73 3.34
N ASN A 95 -0.17 3.22 2.41
CA ASN A 95 -1.26 3.99 1.80
C ASN A 95 -2.67 3.57 2.24
N CYS A 96 -2.85 2.34 2.75
CA CYS A 96 -4.15 1.88 3.23
C CYS A 96 -4.71 2.83 4.29
N GLY A 97 -6.01 3.12 4.19
CA GLY A 97 -6.72 3.99 5.13
C GLY A 97 -6.39 5.49 5.06
N LYS A 98 -5.38 5.94 4.29
CA LYS A 98 -5.08 7.39 4.17
C LYS A 98 -6.03 8.07 3.17
N GLN A 99 -6.42 9.31 3.48
CA GLN A 99 -7.26 10.12 2.58
C GLN A 99 -6.48 10.61 1.35
N GLN A 100 -5.29 11.17 1.55
CA GLN A 100 -4.34 11.47 0.47
C GLN A 100 -3.38 10.30 0.36
N ARG A 101 -3.62 9.41 -0.61
CA ARG A 101 -2.88 8.17 -0.76
C ARG A 101 -2.35 7.97 -2.17
N GLY A 102 -1.23 7.24 -2.28
CA GLY A 102 -0.81 6.64 -3.54
C GLY A 102 -1.61 5.38 -3.87
N GLU A 103 -1.17 4.69 -4.92
CA GLU A 103 -1.69 3.36 -5.25
C GLU A 103 -1.19 2.30 -4.27
N LEU A 104 -1.97 1.23 -4.11
CA LEU A 104 -1.61 0.09 -3.24
C LEU A 104 -0.68 -0.90 -3.93
N VAL A 105 -0.54 -0.79 -5.26
CA VAL A 105 0.31 -1.61 -6.12
C VAL A 105 1.28 -0.70 -6.85
N SER A 106 2.55 -1.10 -6.91
CA SER A 106 3.60 -0.31 -7.54
C SER A 106 4.46 -1.08 -8.53
N CYS A 107 4.20 -2.35 -8.82
CA CYS A 107 5.01 -3.15 -9.74
C CYS A 107 4.15 -3.61 -10.93
N PHE A 108 4.59 -3.27 -12.14
CA PHE A 108 3.84 -3.53 -13.37
C PHE A 108 4.72 -4.18 -14.43
N LEU A 109 4.17 -5.16 -15.15
CA LEU A 109 4.79 -5.80 -16.30
C LEU A 109 3.92 -5.54 -17.52
N LEU A 110 4.51 -4.97 -18.55
CA LEU A 110 3.83 -4.60 -19.80
C LEU A 110 4.46 -5.33 -20.97
N ARG A 111 3.61 -5.88 -21.84
CA ARG A 111 4.04 -6.42 -23.13
C ARG A 111 3.97 -5.31 -24.19
N ILE A 112 4.97 -5.26 -25.06
CA ILE A 112 4.96 -4.43 -26.26
C ILE A 112 4.80 -5.35 -27.45
N GLU A 113 3.89 -5.01 -28.37
CA GLU A 113 3.70 -5.72 -29.62
C GLU A 113 4.43 -4.99 -30.75
N ASP A 114 4.75 -5.70 -31.83
CA ASP A 114 5.53 -5.20 -32.97
C ASP A 114 4.71 -4.30 -33.91
N ASN A 115 4.17 -3.21 -33.36
CA ASN A 115 3.49 -2.15 -34.09
C ASN A 115 3.61 -0.80 -33.35
N MET A 116 3.51 0.29 -34.10
CA MET A 116 3.73 1.64 -33.59
C MET A 116 2.68 2.05 -32.55
N GLU A 117 1.45 1.55 -32.66
CA GLU A 117 0.38 1.80 -31.70
C GLU A 117 0.73 1.23 -30.32
N SER A 118 1.22 -0.01 -30.29
CA SER A 118 1.63 -0.68 -29.05
C SER A 118 2.86 -0.02 -28.43
N ILE A 119 3.85 0.36 -29.24
CA ILE A 119 5.03 1.13 -28.78
C ILE A 119 4.60 2.48 -28.19
N GLY A 120 3.75 3.24 -28.88
CA GLY A 120 3.23 4.51 -28.39
C GLY A 120 2.44 4.37 -27.08
N ARG A 121 1.63 3.30 -26.96
CA ARG A 121 0.90 2.99 -25.73
C ARG A 121 1.82 2.59 -24.59
N ALA A 122 2.91 1.87 -24.87
CA ALA A 122 3.91 1.50 -23.88
C ALA A 122 4.58 2.74 -23.27
N VAL A 123 4.98 3.71 -24.10
CA VAL A 123 5.52 4.99 -23.63
C VAL A 123 4.50 5.75 -22.78
N ASN A 124 3.25 5.84 -23.23
CA ASN A 124 2.18 6.50 -22.45
C ASN A 124 1.97 5.80 -21.10
N SER A 125 1.92 4.47 -21.09
CA SER A 125 1.75 3.67 -19.87
C SER A 125 2.92 3.87 -18.91
N ALA A 126 4.15 3.94 -19.41
CA ALA A 126 5.34 4.27 -18.62
C ALA A 126 5.16 5.60 -17.89
N LEU A 127 4.71 6.64 -18.60
CA LEU A 127 4.50 7.98 -18.03
C LEU A 127 3.43 7.97 -16.94
N GLN A 128 2.28 7.32 -17.18
CA GLN A 128 1.18 7.32 -16.22
C GLN A 128 1.49 6.52 -14.95
N LEU A 129 2.13 5.36 -15.10
CA LEU A 129 2.47 4.49 -13.98
C LEU A 129 3.64 5.07 -13.17
N SER A 130 4.69 5.57 -13.85
CA SER A 130 5.84 6.18 -13.20
C SER A 130 5.47 7.44 -12.41
N LYS A 131 4.57 8.29 -12.95
CA LYS A 131 4.04 9.47 -12.24
C LYS A 131 3.43 9.12 -10.87
N ARG A 132 2.88 7.90 -10.71
CA ARG A 132 2.28 7.43 -9.46
C ARG A 132 3.24 6.60 -8.58
N GLY A 133 4.53 6.56 -8.93
CA GLY A 133 5.56 5.80 -8.20
C GLY A 133 5.60 4.31 -8.57
N GLY A 134 5.04 3.92 -9.72
CA GLY A 134 5.10 2.54 -10.22
C GLY A 134 6.45 2.22 -10.88
N GLY A 135 7.05 1.11 -10.48
CA GLY A 135 8.11 0.42 -11.24
C GLY A 135 7.49 -0.38 -12.38
N VAL A 136 8.03 -0.18 -13.59
CA VAL A 136 7.47 -0.74 -14.82
C VAL A 136 8.56 -1.50 -15.57
N ALA A 137 8.28 -2.75 -15.91
CA ALA A 137 9.12 -3.56 -16.79
C ALA A 137 8.41 -3.80 -18.12
N PHE A 138 9.17 -3.76 -19.23
CA PHE A 138 8.66 -3.97 -20.58
C PHE A 138 9.25 -5.24 -21.20
N LEU A 139 8.40 -6.03 -21.86
CA LEU A 139 8.84 -7.11 -22.74
C LEU A 139 9.21 -6.52 -24.10
N LEU A 140 10.49 -6.62 -24.48
CA LEU A 140 11.00 -6.16 -25.79
C LEU A 140 11.19 -7.30 -26.80
N SER A 141 11.06 -8.56 -26.38
CA SER A 141 11.34 -9.73 -27.22
C SER A 141 10.44 -9.88 -28.45
N ASN A 142 9.29 -9.21 -28.48
CA ASN A 142 8.37 -9.26 -29.62
C ASN A 142 8.75 -8.26 -30.72
N LEU A 143 9.56 -7.24 -30.41
CA LEU A 143 9.93 -6.23 -31.39
C LEU A 143 10.87 -6.82 -32.44
N ARG A 144 10.64 -6.47 -33.70
CA ARG A 144 11.54 -6.86 -34.79
C ARG A 144 12.96 -6.36 -34.56
N GLU A 145 13.94 -7.14 -35.01
CA GLU A 145 15.35 -6.80 -34.90
C GLU A 145 15.74 -5.60 -35.77
N ALA A 146 16.89 -4.99 -35.45
CA ALA A 146 17.43 -3.93 -36.28
C ALA A 146 17.74 -4.44 -37.69
N GLY A 147 17.13 -3.82 -38.71
CA GLY A 147 17.29 -4.20 -40.12
C GLY A 147 16.15 -5.05 -40.68
N ALA A 148 15.18 -5.47 -39.86
CA ALA A 148 13.97 -6.12 -40.35
C ALA A 148 13.16 -5.16 -41.25
N PRO A 149 12.48 -5.68 -42.30
CA PRO A 149 11.63 -4.87 -43.17
C PRO A 149 10.42 -4.29 -42.41
N ASN A 150 9.91 -3.16 -42.90
CA ASN A 150 8.74 -2.47 -42.35
C ASN A 150 7.42 -3.08 -42.83
#